data_AF-A0A7V9L5X9-F1
#
_entry.id   AF-A0A7V9L5X9-F1
#
_cell.length_a   1.000
_cell.length_b   1.000
_cell.length_c   1.000
_cell.angle_alpha   90.00
_cell.angle_beta   90.00
_cell.angle_gamma   90.00
#
_symmetry.space_group_name_H-M   'P 1'
#
loop_
_entity.id
_entity.type
_entity.pdbx_description
1 polymer ?
#
loop_
_entity_poly.entity_id
_entity_poly.type
_entity_poly.pdbx_seq_one_letter_code
_entity_poly.pdbx_strand_id
1 'polypeptide(L)'
;MIALVATRRYADPGVRLTSWSKQRFIGYFLAGAMVGFCYWCKETAVILTVPAAVYIMFAGPRFRALVWIQNGAIFTLGIAAVFALELVVLRGLTGEWVNRLTYLSDAAPELRVVMLEEGETPLARLGYAARHLTRWMPVSTWLLIAGAVAYGFTRARNAGIMMFLWFPALYSTIGSTSFSEYLPPPIQGRYYAIVILPAAVMTAVAASILLERWKARRPRARTRLALVSALVILGVFECRSALPMAGTIYRTRDVRAFLAALDHAHELYPGTPVVISPYYVHRMAPLLLDREELVLDGTAEPRPAPPYVYIRKATRSEYPDPEPLLPPTQWIDNSVIVSSPTRWAKLVAGWQRVVGADSREPSRGDNHWWAQLLLVRPK
;
A
#
# COMPACT_ATOMS: atom_id res chain seq x y z
N MET A 1 -9.20 -17.88 1.70
CA MET A 1 -8.49 -19.17 1.52
C MET A 1 -9.07 -20.31 2.35
N ILE A 2 -9.14 -20.21 3.69
CA ILE A 2 -9.78 -21.24 4.55
C ILE A 2 -11.24 -21.51 4.13
N ALA A 3 -12.00 -20.45 3.81
CA ALA A 3 -13.35 -20.56 3.28
C ALA A 3 -13.42 -21.33 1.94
N LEU A 4 -12.46 -21.10 1.03
CA LEU A 4 -12.38 -21.75 -0.29
C LEU A 4 -11.96 -23.24 -0.20
N VAL A 5 -11.09 -23.57 0.76
CA VAL A 5 -10.67 -24.95 1.03
C VAL A 5 -11.80 -25.72 1.72
N ALA A 6 -12.55 -25.08 2.63
CA ALA A 6 -13.73 -25.67 3.26
C ALA A 6 -14.83 -26.00 2.24
N THR A 7 -15.03 -25.16 1.21
CA THR A 7 -16.01 -25.42 0.14
C THR A 7 -15.67 -26.62 -0.74
N ARG A 8 -14.39 -27.05 -0.82
CA ARG A 8 -13.98 -28.20 -1.65
C ARG A 8 -14.53 -29.54 -1.13
N ARG A 9 -14.82 -29.66 0.18
CA ARG A 9 -15.51 -30.82 0.76
C ARG A 9 -16.97 -30.96 0.31
N TYR A 10 -17.56 -29.90 -0.26
CA TYR A 10 -18.93 -29.92 -0.78
C TYR A 10 -19.01 -30.15 -2.30
N ALA A 11 -17.85 -30.31 -2.96
CA ALA A 11 -17.75 -30.67 -4.37
C ALA A 11 -17.69 -32.20 -4.59
N ASP A 12 -18.11 -32.99 -3.58
CA ASP A 12 -18.21 -34.44 -3.69
C ASP A 12 -19.29 -34.81 -4.72
N PRO A 13 -18.99 -35.65 -5.72
CA PRO A 13 -19.90 -35.94 -6.84
C PRO A 13 -21.20 -36.64 -6.43
N GLY A 14 -21.33 -37.10 -5.18
CA GLY A 14 -22.55 -37.70 -4.63
C GLY A 14 -23.54 -36.71 -4.02
N VAL A 15 -23.17 -35.44 -3.79
CA VAL A 15 -24.06 -34.44 -3.22
C VAL A 15 -24.81 -33.74 -4.35
N ARG A 16 -26.11 -34.03 -4.50
CA ARG A 16 -26.97 -33.36 -5.48
C ARG A 16 -26.87 -31.83 -5.32
N LEU A 17 -26.28 -31.18 -6.32
CA LEU A 17 -26.04 -29.74 -6.45
C LEU A 17 -27.32 -28.88 -6.61
N THR A 18 -28.47 -29.36 -6.14
CA THR A 18 -29.76 -28.66 -6.31
C THR A 18 -30.12 -27.71 -5.17
N SER A 19 -29.42 -27.77 -4.03
CA SER A 19 -29.64 -26.81 -2.95
C SER A 19 -28.50 -25.78 -2.86
N TRP A 20 -28.89 -24.51 -2.86
CA TRP A 20 -28.05 -23.41 -2.41
C TRP A 20 -27.65 -23.67 -0.95
N SER A 21 -26.57 -24.40 -0.72
CA SER A 21 -26.12 -24.60 0.66
C SER A 21 -25.66 -23.24 1.18
N LYS A 22 -26.24 -22.79 2.29
CA LYS A 22 -25.86 -21.53 2.97
C LYS A 22 -24.33 -21.41 3.12
N GLN A 23 -23.67 -22.55 3.34
CA GLN A 23 -22.21 -22.66 3.44
C GLN A 23 -21.47 -22.30 2.15
N ARG A 24 -21.97 -22.70 0.98
CA ARG A 24 -21.40 -22.31 -0.33
C ARG A 24 -21.50 -20.80 -0.52
N PHE A 25 -22.67 -20.23 -0.26
CA PHE A 25 -22.88 -18.78 -0.35
C PHE A 25 -21.93 -18.03 0.59
N ILE A 26 -21.93 -18.37 1.88
CA ILE A 26 -21.09 -17.73 2.90
C ILE A 26 -19.60 -17.86 2.53
N GLY A 27 -19.16 -19.04 2.07
CA GLY A 27 -17.76 -19.28 1.73
C GLY A 27 -17.24 -18.40 0.59
N TYR A 28 -17.95 -18.36 -0.53
CA TYR A 28 -17.56 -17.53 -1.69
C TYR A 28 -17.76 -16.04 -1.42
N PHE A 29 -18.84 -15.66 -0.74
CA PHE A 29 -19.10 -14.27 -0.37
C PHE A 29 -18.01 -13.73 0.55
N LEU A 30 -17.67 -14.46 1.63
CA LEU A 30 -16.60 -14.06 2.54
C LEU A 30 -15.23 -14.05 1.85
N ALA A 31 -14.97 -14.98 0.91
CA ALA A 31 -13.74 -14.94 0.12
C ALA A 31 -13.65 -13.67 -0.73
N GLY A 32 -14.76 -13.26 -1.35
CA GLY A 32 -14.87 -12.00 -2.09
C GLY A 32 -14.68 -10.79 -1.18
N ALA A 33 -15.39 -10.74 -0.06
CA ALA A 33 -15.26 -9.67 0.92
C ALA A 33 -13.82 -9.53 1.43
N MET A 34 -13.12 -10.64 1.70
CA MET A 34 -11.71 -10.60 2.10
C MET A 34 -10.80 -9.98 1.03
N VAL A 35 -11.03 -10.29 -0.26
CA VAL A 35 -10.30 -9.62 -1.35
C VAL A 35 -10.65 -8.12 -1.38
N GLY A 36 -11.91 -7.76 -1.16
CA GLY A 36 -12.35 -6.37 -0.99
C GLY A 36 -11.65 -5.65 0.17
N PHE A 37 -11.51 -6.30 1.34
CA PHE A 37 -10.76 -5.75 2.47
C PHE A 37 -9.26 -5.61 2.16
N CYS A 38 -8.67 -6.57 1.46
CA CYS A 38 -7.29 -6.42 0.99
C CYS A 38 -7.15 -5.23 0.02
N TYR A 39 -8.13 -5.01 -0.86
CA TYR A 39 -8.20 -3.84 -1.72
C TYR A 39 -8.29 -2.54 -0.89
N TRP A 40 -9.11 -2.54 0.16
CA TRP A 40 -9.23 -1.41 1.06
C TRP A 40 -7.91 -1.06 1.75
N CYS A 41 -7.08 -2.06 2.07
CA CYS A 41 -5.69 -1.84 2.49
C CYS A 41 -4.84 -1.29 1.33
N LYS A 42 -4.89 -1.95 0.16
CA LYS A 42 -4.11 -1.56 -1.02
C LYS A 42 -4.80 -1.93 -2.34
N GLU A 43 -4.88 -0.97 -3.24
CA GLU A 43 -5.58 -1.06 -4.53
C GLU A 43 -5.08 -2.24 -5.38
N THR A 44 -3.77 -2.50 -5.35
CA THR A 44 -3.14 -3.62 -6.07
C THR A 44 -3.64 -4.98 -5.63
N ALA A 45 -4.28 -5.13 -4.47
CA ALA A 45 -4.85 -6.40 -4.02
C ALA A 45 -6.01 -6.88 -4.88
N VAL A 46 -6.59 -6.02 -5.72
CA VAL A 46 -7.60 -6.44 -6.71
C VAL A 46 -7.08 -7.54 -7.63
N ILE A 47 -5.77 -7.64 -7.85
CA ILE A 47 -5.15 -8.69 -8.68
C ILE A 47 -5.36 -10.10 -8.11
N LEU A 48 -5.70 -10.23 -6.81
CA LEU A 48 -6.08 -11.51 -6.18
C LEU A 48 -7.36 -12.10 -6.76
N THR A 49 -8.16 -11.31 -7.46
CA THR A 49 -9.33 -11.79 -8.20
C THR A 49 -8.96 -12.81 -9.27
N VAL A 50 -7.79 -12.71 -9.90
CA VAL A 50 -7.32 -13.65 -10.93
C VAL A 50 -7.10 -15.05 -10.34
N PRO A 51 -6.23 -15.26 -9.32
CA PRO A 51 -6.07 -16.58 -8.73
C PRO A 51 -7.35 -17.09 -8.07
N ALA A 52 -8.21 -16.20 -7.55
CA ALA A 52 -9.52 -16.58 -7.04
C ALA A 52 -10.46 -17.09 -8.13
N ALA A 53 -10.55 -16.39 -9.26
CA ALA A 53 -11.38 -16.79 -10.40
C ALA A 53 -10.91 -18.14 -10.97
N VAL A 54 -9.59 -18.30 -11.16
CA VAL A 54 -9.01 -19.57 -11.59
C VAL A 54 -9.33 -20.69 -10.61
N TYR A 55 -9.21 -20.45 -9.30
CA TYR A 55 -9.58 -21.42 -8.28
C TYR A 55 -11.08 -21.77 -8.33
N ILE A 56 -11.96 -20.79 -8.50
CA ILE A 56 -13.41 -20.99 -8.63
C ILE A 56 -13.73 -21.85 -9.86
N MET A 57 -13.09 -21.58 -11.00
CA MET A 57 -13.26 -22.35 -12.23
C MET A 57 -12.81 -23.81 -12.05
N PHE A 58 -11.63 -24.03 -11.45
CA PHE A 58 -11.10 -25.38 -11.22
C PHE A 58 -11.78 -26.15 -10.08
N ALA A 59 -12.52 -25.47 -9.19
CA ALA A 59 -13.30 -26.12 -8.15
C ALA A 59 -14.60 -26.74 -8.69
N GLY A 60 -15.03 -26.39 -9.90
CA GLY A 60 -16.22 -26.94 -10.53
C GLY A 60 -15.99 -28.35 -11.10
N PRO A 61 -16.94 -29.29 -10.96
CA PRO A 61 -16.80 -30.66 -11.46
C PRO A 61 -16.76 -30.75 -13.00
N ARG A 62 -17.23 -29.70 -13.72
CA ARG A 62 -17.12 -29.58 -15.18
C ARG A 62 -17.01 -28.09 -15.57
N PHE A 63 -16.09 -27.77 -16.49
CA PHE A 63 -15.86 -26.40 -17.00
C PHE A 63 -17.11 -25.77 -17.69
N ARG A 64 -18.12 -26.58 -18.03
CA ARG A 64 -19.36 -26.16 -18.71
C ARG A 64 -20.57 -25.94 -17.77
N ALA A 65 -20.42 -26.11 -16.47
CA ALA A 65 -21.54 -25.99 -15.54
C ALA A 65 -21.77 -24.53 -15.08
N LEU A 66 -23.01 -24.06 -15.10
CA LEU A 66 -23.46 -22.74 -14.57
C LEU A 66 -22.99 -22.45 -13.13
N VAL A 67 -22.55 -23.49 -12.42
CA VAL A 67 -22.04 -23.48 -11.04
C VAL A 67 -20.87 -22.53 -10.85
N TRP A 68 -19.89 -22.48 -11.78
CA TRP A 68 -18.75 -21.57 -11.61
C TRP A 68 -19.16 -20.11 -11.85
N ILE A 69 -20.11 -19.84 -12.74
CA ILE A 69 -20.68 -18.50 -12.95
C ILE A 69 -21.39 -18.05 -11.67
N GLN A 70 -22.21 -18.90 -11.07
CA GLN A 70 -22.88 -18.61 -9.79
C GLN A 70 -21.87 -18.34 -8.66
N ASN A 71 -20.82 -19.15 -8.55
CA ASN A 71 -19.77 -18.95 -7.54
C ASN A 71 -19.00 -17.66 -7.77
N GLY A 72 -18.68 -17.36 -9.03
CA GLY A 72 -18.07 -16.12 -9.45
C GLY A 72 -18.95 -14.93 -9.07
N ALA A 73 -20.25 -15.00 -9.36
CA ALA A 73 -21.21 -13.94 -9.00
C ALA A 73 -21.30 -13.71 -7.49
N ILE A 74 -21.38 -14.77 -6.67
CA ILE A 74 -21.40 -14.67 -5.20
C ILE A 74 -20.09 -14.07 -4.68
N PHE A 75 -18.95 -14.47 -5.25
CA PHE A 75 -17.64 -13.92 -4.92
C PHE A 75 -17.56 -12.42 -5.28
N THR A 76 -17.98 -12.05 -6.48
CA THR A 76 -18.02 -10.65 -6.93
C THR A 76 -18.97 -9.81 -6.06
N LEU A 77 -20.11 -10.37 -5.63
CA LEU A 77 -21.02 -9.70 -4.70
C LEU A 77 -20.34 -9.39 -3.36
N GLY A 78 -19.49 -10.29 -2.86
CA GLY A 78 -18.68 -10.05 -1.65
C GLY A 78 -17.69 -8.91 -1.83
N ILE A 79 -17.02 -8.81 -2.99
CA ILE A 79 -16.15 -7.68 -3.32
C ILE A 79 -16.96 -6.39 -3.38
N ALA A 80 -18.07 -6.41 -4.14
CA ALA A 80 -18.93 -5.24 -4.34
C ALA A 80 -19.49 -4.70 -3.02
N ALA A 81 -19.82 -5.57 -2.06
CA ALA A 81 -20.26 -5.16 -0.73
C ALA A 81 -19.21 -4.35 0.03
N VAL A 82 -17.93 -4.70 -0.08
CA VAL A 82 -16.84 -3.93 0.57
C VAL A 82 -16.57 -2.62 -0.17
N PHE A 83 -16.67 -2.59 -1.50
CA PHE A 83 -16.59 -1.35 -2.27
C PHE A 83 -17.74 -0.39 -1.94
N ALA A 84 -18.96 -0.92 -1.80
CA ALA A 84 -20.12 -0.12 -1.37
C ALA A 84 -19.92 0.42 0.06
N LEU A 85 -19.38 -0.40 0.96
CA LEU A 85 -19.01 0.05 2.31
C LEU A 85 -17.95 1.16 2.27
N GLU A 86 -16.91 1.02 1.43
CA GLU A 86 -15.89 2.05 1.23
C GLU A 86 -16.53 3.35 0.74
N LEU A 87 -17.40 3.30 -0.27
CA LEU A 87 -18.12 4.47 -0.79
C LEU A 87 -18.94 5.17 0.29
N VAL A 88 -19.66 4.41 1.12
CA VAL A 88 -20.46 4.98 2.23
C VAL A 88 -19.56 5.63 3.29
N VAL A 89 -18.45 4.96 3.65
CA VAL A 89 -17.48 5.50 4.61
C VAL A 89 -16.84 6.77 4.06
N LEU A 90 -16.39 6.76 2.81
CA LEU A 90 -15.81 7.93 2.16
C LEU A 90 -16.84 9.06 2.06
N ARG A 91 -18.07 8.78 1.64
CA ARG A 91 -19.16 9.78 1.61
C ARG A 91 -19.42 10.44 2.96
N GLY A 92 -19.33 9.65 4.04
CA GLY A 92 -19.47 10.15 5.41
C GLY A 92 -18.28 11.00 5.87
N LEU A 93 -17.08 10.75 5.34
CA LEU A 93 -15.85 11.48 5.68
C LEU A 93 -15.62 12.72 4.82
N THR A 94 -15.93 12.66 3.52
CA THR A 94 -15.59 13.70 2.54
C THR A 94 -16.77 14.55 2.10
N GLY A 95 -18.01 14.13 2.37
CA GLY A 95 -19.18 14.86 1.85
C GLY A 95 -19.54 14.52 0.40
N GLU A 96 -18.73 13.71 -0.29
CA GLU A 96 -18.86 13.44 -1.73
C GLU A 96 -18.86 11.94 -2.06
N TRP A 97 -19.46 11.56 -3.19
CA TRP A 97 -19.43 10.17 -3.67
C TRP A 97 -18.14 9.90 -4.44
N VAL A 98 -17.07 9.58 -3.72
CA VAL A 98 -15.76 9.35 -4.33
C VAL A 98 -15.21 7.98 -3.98
N ASN A 99 -14.46 7.40 -4.91
CA ASN A 99 -13.73 6.16 -4.70
C ASN A 99 -12.22 6.40 -4.79
N ARG A 100 -11.46 5.50 -4.16
CA ARG A 100 -10.01 5.61 -4.08
C ARG A 100 -9.31 5.46 -5.44
N LEU A 101 -9.88 4.70 -6.37
CA LEU A 101 -9.32 4.48 -7.71
C LEU A 101 -9.36 5.73 -8.59
N THR A 102 -10.39 6.57 -8.46
CA THR A 102 -10.55 7.79 -9.26
C THR A 102 -9.58 8.88 -8.82
N TYR A 103 -9.15 8.89 -7.55
CA TYR A 103 -8.17 9.86 -7.04
C TYR A 103 -6.71 9.62 -7.48
N LEU A 104 -6.41 8.48 -8.11
CA LEU A 104 -5.04 8.06 -8.44
C LEU A 104 -4.69 8.21 -9.93
N SER A 105 -5.62 8.64 -10.80
CA SER A 105 -5.46 8.61 -12.26
C SER A 105 -4.42 9.58 -12.83
N ASP A 106 -4.02 10.62 -12.09
CA ASP A 106 -3.30 11.76 -12.69
C ASP A 106 -1.76 11.67 -12.62
N ALA A 107 -1.19 10.52 -12.23
CA ALA A 107 0.27 10.36 -12.06
C ALA A 107 1.01 9.76 -13.27
N ALA A 108 0.38 9.65 -14.45
CA ALA A 108 0.91 8.91 -15.59
C ALA A 108 2.30 9.38 -16.11
N PRO A 109 2.64 10.68 -16.16
CA PRO A 109 3.96 11.12 -16.62
C PRO A 109 5.09 10.76 -15.65
N GLU A 110 4.87 10.92 -14.34
CA GLU A 110 5.85 10.57 -13.29
C GLU A 110 6.12 9.06 -13.25
N LEU A 111 5.08 8.26 -13.46
CA LEU A 111 5.16 6.80 -13.50
C LEU A 111 6.15 6.31 -14.55
N ARG A 112 6.13 6.88 -15.76
CA ARG A 112 7.02 6.44 -16.84
C ARG A 112 8.50 6.63 -16.48
N VAL A 113 8.87 7.74 -15.84
CA VAL A 113 10.26 8.01 -15.41
C VAL A 113 10.71 6.98 -14.38
N VAL A 114 9.90 6.75 -13.34
CA VAL A 114 10.16 5.75 -12.29
C VAL A 114 10.32 4.35 -12.90
N MET A 115 9.52 4.03 -13.92
CA MET A 115 9.55 2.71 -14.56
C MET A 115 10.81 2.47 -15.39
N LEU A 116 11.31 3.51 -16.08
CA LEU A 116 12.59 3.45 -16.77
C LEU A 116 13.75 3.16 -15.80
N GLU A 117 13.73 3.78 -14.61
CA GLU A 117 14.73 3.52 -13.56
C GLU A 117 14.65 2.10 -12.99
N GLU A 118 13.44 1.55 -12.88
CA GLU A 118 13.21 0.19 -12.38
C GLU A 118 13.52 -0.91 -13.42
N GLY A 119 13.61 -0.54 -14.69
CA GLY A 119 13.93 -1.41 -15.81
C GLY A 119 12.74 -1.70 -16.73
N GLU A 120 13.02 -1.67 -18.04
CA GLU A 120 12.04 -1.89 -19.12
C GLU A 120 11.79 -3.36 -19.44
N THR A 121 12.68 -4.27 -19.04
CA THR A 121 12.55 -5.71 -19.32
C THR A 121 12.21 -6.50 -18.07
N PRO A 122 11.48 -7.63 -18.18
CA PRO A 122 11.16 -8.49 -17.03
C PRO A 122 12.39 -8.92 -16.21
N LEU A 123 13.51 -9.20 -16.88
CA LEU A 123 14.77 -9.56 -16.22
C LEU A 123 15.40 -8.38 -15.48
N ALA A 124 15.40 -7.18 -16.08
CA ALA A 124 15.88 -5.97 -15.42
C ALA A 124 15.06 -5.66 -14.17
N ARG A 125 13.74 -5.81 -14.24
CA ARG A 125 12.82 -5.62 -13.09
C ARG A 125 13.02 -6.65 -11.99
N LEU A 126 13.24 -7.93 -12.35
CA LEU A 126 13.60 -8.96 -11.37
C LEU A 126 14.94 -8.61 -10.67
N GLY A 127 15.93 -8.15 -11.43
CA GLY A 127 17.21 -7.70 -10.89
C GLY A 127 17.09 -6.44 -10.02
N TYR A 128 16.21 -5.50 -10.39
CA TYR A 128 15.87 -4.34 -9.58
C TYR A 128 15.18 -4.77 -8.29
N ALA A 129 14.12 -5.58 -8.37
CA ALA A 129 13.40 -6.11 -7.22
C ALA A 129 14.33 -6.86 -6.27
N ALA A 130 15.22 -7.71 -6.78
CA ALA A 130 16.20 -8.43 -5.97
C ALA A 130 17.15 -7.49 -5.22
N ARG A 131 17.62 -6.40 -5.84
CA ARG A 131 18.52 -5.42 -5.18
C ARG A 131 17.80 -4.47 -4.24
N HIS A 132 16.58 -4.07 -4.60
CA HIS A 132 15.82 -3.05 -3.89
C HIS A 132 15.03 -3.68 -2.73
N LEU A 133 14.26 -4.75 -2.98
CA LEU A 133 13.46 -5.40 -1.94
C LEU A 133 14.34 -6.06 -0.87
N THR A 134 15.54 -6.56 -1.19
CA THR A 134 16.45 -7.15 -0.17
C THR A 134 16.89 -6.14 0.88
N ARG A 135 17.00 -4.86 0.54
CA ARG A 135 17.37 -3.80 1.49
C ARG A 135 16.21 -3.39 2.40
N TRP A 136 14.98 -3.49 1.90
CA TRP A 136 13.79 -2.96 2.58
C TRP A 136 12.90 -4.03 3.23
N MET A 137 13.04 -5.30 2.83
CA MET A 137 12.28 -6.39 3.41
C MET A 137 12.96 -6.92 4.67
N PRO A 138 12.23 -7.05 5.79
CA PRO A 138 12.78 -7.65 7.00
C PRO A 138 13.15 -9.12 6.75
N VAL A 139 14.12 -9.62 7.53
CA VAL A 139 14.58 -11.03 7.45
C VAL A 139 13.41 -12.02 7.57
N SER A 140 12.39 -11.67 8.35
CA SER A 140 11.14 -12.42 8.47
C SER A 140 10.48 -12.70 7.12
N THR A 141 10.38 -11.70 6.24
CA THR A 141 9.80 -11.85 4.91
C THR A 141 10.62 -12.82 4.04
N TRP A 142 11.95 -12.76 4.12
CA TRP A 142 12.82 -13.69 3.39
C TRP A 142 12.66 -15.13 3.88
N LEU A 143 12.53 -15.34 5.19
CA LEU A 143 12.23 -16.65 5.76
C LEU A 143 10.87 -17.18 5.29
N LEU A 144 9.87 -16.30 5.15
CA LEU A 144 8.56 -16.67 4.61
C LEU A 144 8.64 -17.03 3.12
N ILE A 145 9.40 -16.30 2.31
CA ILE A 145 9.59 -16.64 0.90
C ILE A 145 10.33 -17.97 0.78
N ALA A 146 11.41 -18.18 1.55
CA ALA A 146 12.15 -19.43 1.56
C ALA A 146 11.27 -20.63 1.98
N GLY A 147 10.45 -20.47 3.01
CA GLY A 147 9.49 -21.48 3.44
C GLY A 147 8.40 -21.76 2.40
N ALA A 148 7.96 -20.73 1.68
CA ALA A 148 7.01 -20.88 0.59
C ALA A 148 7.61 -21.58 -0.65
N VAL A 149 8.88 -21.33 -0.96
CA VAL A 149 9.64 -22.08 -1.96
C VAL A 149 9.74 -23.54 -1.53
N ALA A 150 10.16 -23.80 -0.28
CA ALA A 150 10.26 -25.14 0.28
C ALA A 150 8.92 -25.90 0.22
N TYR A 151 7.79 -25.23 0.49
CA TYR A 151 6.45 -25.79 0.37
C TYR A 151 6.17 -26.36 -1.03
N GLY A 152 6.66 -25.72 -2.10
CA GLY A 152 6.50 -26.19 -3.48
C GLY A 152 7.13 -27.56 -3.76
N PHE A 153 8.11 -27.95 -2.96
CA PHE A 153 8.77 -29.27 -3.01
C PHE A 153 8.13 -30.30 -2.07
N THR A 154 7.11 -29.93 -1.30
CA THR A 154 6.41 -30.86 -0.42
C THR A 154 5.31 -31.62 -1.15
N ARG A 155 4.95 -32.82 -0.64
CA ARG A 155 3.80 -33.58 -1.13
C ARG A 155 2.45 -32.93 -0.81
N ALA A 156 2.42 -32.00 0.15
CA ALA A 156 1.21 -31.28 0.55
C ALA A 156 0.92 -30.05 -0.33
N ARG A 157 1.72 -29.81 -1.38
CA ARG A 157 1.59 -28.64 -2.24
C ARG A 157 0.19 -28.53 -2.85
N ASN A 158 -0.35 -27.33 -2.83
CA ASN A 158 -1.64 -26.99 -3.41
C ASN A 158 -1.44 -25.87 -4.45
N ALA A 159 -1.79 -26.15 -5.71
CA ALA A 159 -1.63 -25.22 -6.82
C ALA A 159 -2.36 -23.89 -6.59
N GLY A 160 -3.55 -23.93 -5.95
CA GLY A 160 -4.29 -22.73 -5.60
C GLY A 160 -3.51 -21.84 -4.64
N ILE A 161 -2.99 -22.40 -3.55
CA ILE A 161 -2.19 -21.64 -2.57
C ILE A 161 -0.93 -21.06 -3.22
N MET A 162 -0.26 -21.85 -4.06
CA MET A 162 0.91 -21.37 -4.82
C MET A 162 0.55 -20.21 -5.74
N MET A 163 -0.60 -20.26 -6.42
CA MET A 163 -1.07 -19.16 -7.26
C MET A 163 -1.38 -17.89 -6.45
N PHE A 164 -2.01 -18.01 -5.28
CA PHE A 164 -2.28 -16.86 -4.40
C PHE A 164 -1.00 -16.19 -3.86
N LEU A 165 0.15 -16.87 -3.92
CA LEU A 165 1.46 -16.29 -3.62
C LEU A 165 2.15 -15.75 -4.88
N TRP A 166 2.40 -16.63 -5.85
CA TRP A 166 3.32 -16.34 -6.95
C TRP A 166 2.71 -15.39 -7.98
N PHE A 167 1.40 -15.47 -8.24
CA PHE A 167 0.75 -14.57 -9.19
C PHE A 167 0.88 -13.10 -8.77
N PRO A 168 0.42 -12.68 -7.57
CA PRO A 168 0.56 -11.28 -7.15
C PRO A 168 2.02 -10.83 -7.00
N ALA A 169 2.94 -11.72 -6.60
CA ALA A 169 4.37 -11.40 -6.53
C ALA A 169 4.97 -11.12 -7.91
N LEU A 170 4.69 -12.00 -8.89
CA LEU A 170 5.15 -11.83 -10.26
C LEU A 170 4.48 -10.64 -10.93
N TYR A 171 3.18 -10.44 -10.73
CA TYR A 171 2.45 -9.29 -11.25
C TYR A 171 3.02 -7.97 -10.71
N SER A 172 3.34 -7.89 -9.41
CA SER A 172 3.93 -6.68 -8.81
C SER A 172 5.36 -6.40 -9.29
N THR A 173 6.03 -7.41 -9.84
CA THR A 173 7.41 -7.30 -10.32
C THR A 173 7.47 -7.05 -11.83
N ILE A 174 6.72 -7.83 -12.60
CA ILE A 174 6.77 -7.89 -14.07
C ILE A 174 5.58 -7.15 -14.70
N GLY A 175 4.50 -6.94 -13.97
CA GLY A 175 3.28 -6.29 -14.48
C GLY A 175 2.41 -7.17 -15.37
N SER A 176 1.37 -6.55 -15.93
CA SER A 176 0.63 -7.13 -17.05
C SER A 176 1.45 -6.92 -18.32
N THR A 177 1.94 -8.01 -18.92
CA THR A 177 2.62 -7.99 -20.21
C THR A 177 1.60 -7.70 -21.33
N SER A 178 1.19 -6.44 -21.49
CA SER A 178 0.63 -5.99 -22.76
C SER A 178 1.76 -5.95 -23.78
N PHE A 179 1.55 -6.55 -24.95
CA PHE A 179 2.54 -6.56 -26.03
C PHE A 179 2.63 -5.23 -26.79
N SER A 180 1.66 -4.32 -26.60
CA SER A 180 1.60 -3.03 -27.29
C SER A 180 2.17 -1.87 -26.48
N GLU A 181 1.96 -1.85 -25.16
CA GLU A 181 2.50 -0.84 -24.24
C GLU A 181 2.84 -1.49 -22.90
N TYR A 182 4.14 -1.67 -22.64
CA TYR A 182 4.61 -2.21 -21.37
C TYR A 182 4.61 -1.09 -20.31
N LEU A 183 3.54 -1.01 -19.53
CA LEU A 183 3.48 -0.16 -18.34
C LEU A 183 3.37 -1.01 -17.06
N PRO A 184 4.48 -1.61 -16.58
CA PRO A 184 4.47 -2.37 -15.32
C PRO A 184 4.20 -1.46 -14.10
N PRO A 185 3.59 -2.00 -13.03
CA PRO A 185 3.39 -1.25 -11.79
C PRO A 185 4.74 -0.97 -11.11
N PRO A 186 4.91 0.18 -10.44
CA PRO A 186 6.18 0.51 -9.77
C PRO A 186 6.52 -0.51 -8.67
N ILE A 187 7.80 -0.86 -8.52
CA ILE A 187 8.25 -1.89 -7.56
C ILE A 187 8.35 -1.28 -6.17
N GLN A 188 7.32 -1.50 -5.36
CA GLN A 188 7.27 -0.99 -4.00
C GLN A 188 7.05 -2.12 -3.00
N GLY A 189 7.82 -2.13 -1.90
CA GLY A 189 7.73 -3.18 -0.88
C GLY A 189 6.30 -3.40 -0.36
N ARG A 190 5.51 -2.32 -0.24
CA ARG A 190 4.11 -2.38 0.17
C ARG A 190 3.19 -3.17 -0.77
N TYR A 191 3.52 -3.30 -2.06
CA TYR A 191 2.72 -4.09 -3.01
C TYR A 191 2.88 -5.59 -2.77
N TYR A 192 4.00 -6.02 -2.17
CA TYR A 192 4.23 -7.41 -1.79
C TYR A 192 3.58 -7.79 -0.46
N ALA A 193 2.98 -6.86 0.28
CA ALA A 193 2.29 -7.18 1.53
C ALA A 193 1.18 -8.24 1.34
N ILE A 194 0.54 -8.22 0.17
CA ILE A 194 -0.50 -9.17 -0.23
C ILE A 194 0.00 -10.61 -0.25
N VAL A 195 1.29 -10.83 -0.49
CA VAL A 195 1.88 -12.16 -0.63
C VAL A 195 2.41 -12.73 0.69
N ILE A 196 2.51 -11.90 1.73
CA ILE A 196 3.03 -12.30 3.05
C ILE A 196 2.15 -13.36 3.70
N LEU A 197 0.83 -13.20 3.70
CA LEU A 197 -0.08 -14.14 4.35
C LEU A 197 -0.09 -15.53 3.66
N PRO A 198 -0.20 -15.63 2.31
CA PRO A 198 0.03 -16.89 1.61
C PRO A 198 1.40 -17.51 1.93
N ALA A 199 2.47 -16.70 1.96
CA ALA A 199 3.82 -17.17 2.27
C ALA A 199 3.90 -17.74 3.70
N ALA A 200 3.28 -17.08 4.68
CA ALA A 200 3.20 -17.53 6.06
C ALA A 200 2.50 -18.88 6.19
N VAL A 201 1.37 -19.07 5.50
CA VAL A 201 0.65 -20.35 5.51
C VAL A 201 1.49 -21.44 4.86
N MET A 202 2.10 -21.19 3.70
CA MET A 202 2.95 -22.16 3.01
C MET A 202 4.17 -22.54 3.86
N THR A 203 4.82 -21.55 4.48
CA THR A 203 5.96 -21.73 5.38
C THR A 203 5.55 -22.56 6.60
N ALA A 204 4.42 -22.25 7.23
CA ALA A 204 3.93 -23.00 8.38
C ALA A 204 3.67 -24.48 8.03
N VAL A 205 3.07 -24.75 6.87
CA VAL A 205 2.86 -26.13 6.39
C VAL A 205 4.19 -26.81 6.11
N ALA A 206 5.11 -26.17 5.37
CA ALA A 206 6.43 -26.73 5.09
C ALA A 206 7.21 -27.04 6.38
N ALA A 207 7.24 -26.09 7.32
CA ALA A 207 7.85 -26.24 8.63
C ALA A 207 7.21 -27.39 9.42
N SER A 208 5.88 -27.52 9.40
CA SER A 208 5.20 -28.61 10.09
C SER A 208 5.59 -30.00 9.55
N ILE A 209 5.69 -30.15 8.22
CA ILE A 209 6.08 -31.40 7.57
C ILE A 209 7.55 -31.73 7.85
N LEU A 210 8.43 -30.73 7.76
CA LEU A 210 9.84 -30.89 8.11
C LEU A 210 9.99 -31.30 9.57
N LEU A 211 9.26 -30.64 10.48
CA LEU A 211 9.24 -30.98 11.89
C LEU A 211 8.68 -32.37 12.14
N GLU A 212 7.64 -32.82 11.43
CA GLU A 212 7.12 -34.19 11.57
C GLU A 212 8.14 -35.25 11.16
N ARG A 213 8.89 -35.01 10.07
CA ARG A 213 10.00 -35.87 9.66
C ARG A 213 11.13 -35.90 10.69
N TRP A 214 11.39 -34.78 11.35
CA TRP A 214 12.41 -34.66 12.40
C TRP A 214 11.95 -35.19 13.77
N LYS A 215 10.65 -35.10 14.06
CA LYS A 215 9.98 -35.47 15.33
C LYS A 215 9.70 -36.96 15.50
N ALA A 216 10.19 -37.82 14.60
CA ALA A 216 10.35 -39.24 14.92
C ALA A 216 11.20 -39.48 16.21
N ARG A 217 11.86 -38.44 16.76
CA ARG A 217 12.76 -38.53 17.92
C ARG A 217 12.47 -37.61 19.14
N ARG A 218 11.41 -36.76 19.21
CA ARG A 218 11.17 -35.82 20.36
C ARG A 218 9.69 -35.44 20.65
N PRO A 219 9.35 -35.01 21.90
CA PRO A 219 7.97 -34.78 22.35
C PRO A 219 7.25 -33.58 21.68
N ARG A 220 6.01 -33.82 21.23
CA ARG A 220 5.23 -32.98 20.27
C ARG A 220 4.79 -31.60 20.77
N ALA A 221 4.50 -31.44 22.06
CA ALA A 221 3.85 -30.23 22.59
C ALA A 221 4.79 -29.02 22.69
N ARG A 222 6.01 -29.22 23.22
CA ARG A 222 6.99 -28.14 23.45
C ARG A 222 7.43 -27.46 22.15
N THR A 223 7.65 -28.22 21.08
CA THR A 223 8.07 -27.65 19.80
C THR A 223 6.95 -26.88 19.09
N ARG A 224 5.69 -27.29 19.22
CA ARG A 224 4.55 -26.54 18.67
C ARG A 224 4.38 -25.22 19.42
N LEU A 225 4.45 -25.26 20.75
CA LEU A 225 4.40 -24.06 21.57
C LEU A 225 5.55 -23.10 21.25
N ALA A 226 6.78 -23.60 21.11
CA ALA A 226 7.94 -22.77 20.74
C ALA A 226 7.77 -22.12 19.36
N LEU A 227 7.27 -22.84 18.35
CA LEU A 227 7.05 -22.30 17.01
C LEU A 227 5.95 -21.23 16.99
N VAL A 228 4.82 -21.51 17.66
CA VAL A 228 3.72 -20.54 17.80
C VAL A 228 4.20 -19.30 18.55
N SER A 229 4.95 -19.49 19.65
CA SER A 229 5.50 -18.38 20.43
C SER A 229 6.49 -17.54 19.60
N ALA A 230 7.38 -18.17 18.83
CA ALA A 230 8.29 -17.47 17.94
C ALA A 230 7.55 -16.67 16.86
N LEU A 231 6.50 -17.23 16.27
CA LEU A 231 5.66 -16.53 15.29
C LEU A 231 4.88 -15.36 15.92
N VAL A 232 4.36 -15.52 17.13
CA VAL A 232 3.68 -14.45 17.87
C VAL A 232 4.65 -13.33 18.24
N ILE A 233 5.83 -13.67 18.78
CA ILE A 233 6.88 -12.69 19.12
C ILE A 233 7.30 -11.91 17.88
N LEU A 234 7.55 -12.62 16.77
CA LEU A 234 7.91 -12.00 15.50
C LEU A 234 6.78 -11.10 14.99
N GLY A 235 5.52 -11.54 15.07
CA GLY A 235 4.36 -10.74 14.69
C GLY A 235 4.21 -9.47 15.53
N VAL A 236 4.38 -9.56 16.85
CA VAL A 236 4.33 -8.40 17.76
C VAL A 236 5.47 -7.43 17.47
N PHE A 237 6.68 -7.94 17.25
CA PHE A 237 7.85 -7.13 16.91
C PHE A 237 7.63 -6.37 15.60
N GLU A 238 7.14 -7.05 14.55
CA GLU A 238 6.88 -6.45 13.24
C GLU A 238 5.69 -5.46 13.27
N CYS A 239 4.63 -5.75 14.02
CA CYS A 239 3.56 -4.78 14.23
C CYS A 239 4.07 -3.51 14.91
N ARG A 240 4.92 -3.66 15.94
CA ARG A 240 5.51 -2.52 16.66
C ARG A 240 6.46 -1.70 15.77
N SER A 241 7.24 -2.35 14.91
CA SER A 241 8.14 -1.66 13.97
C SER A 241 7.38 -0.98 12.82
N ALA A 242 6.25 -1.54 12.38
CA ALA A 242 5.46 -1.01 11.27
C ALA A 242 4.48 0.11 11.67
N LEU A 243 4.00 0.13 12.93
CA LEU A 243 3.04 1.13 13.43
C LEU A 243 3.45 2.59 13.17
N PRO A 244 4.72 3.01 13.41
CA PRO A 244 5.17 4.38 13.11
C PRO A 244 5.11 4.74 11.61
N MET A 245 5.19 3.73 10.74
CA MET A 245 5.14 3.89 9.28
C MET A 245 3.72 3.77 8.71
N ALA A 246 2.74 3.26 9.45
CA ALA A 246 1.37 3.13 8.95
C ALA A 246 0.77 4.50 8.54
N GLY A 247 1.12 5.57 9.26
CA GLY A 247 0.68 6.93 8.95
C GLY A 247 1.25 7.52 7.65
N THR A 248 2.37 6.99 7.13
CA THR A 248 2.95 7.46 5.86
C THR A 248 2.19 6.92 4.65
N ILE A 249 1.45 5.80 4.80
CA ILE A 249 0.65 5.20 3.73
C ILE A 249 -0.46 6.15 3.26
N TYR A 250 -1.09 6.86 4.20
CA TYR A 250 -2.12 7.86 3.93
C TYR A 250 -1.57 9.29 3.79
N ARG A 251 -0.24 9.44 3.77
CA ARG A 251 0.41 10.76 3.78
C ARG A 251 -0.10 11.68 4.89
N THR A 252 -0.52 11.11 6.00
CA THR A 252 -1.14 11.85 7.12
C THR A 252 -0.25 12.98 7.61
N ARG A 253 1.07 12.81 7.53
CA ARG A 253 2.06 13.84 7.88
C ARG A 253 2.08 14.99 6.88
N ASP A 254 2.01 14.72 5.58
CA ASP A 254 1.91 15.75 4.55
C ASP A 254 0.61 16.55 4.70
N VAL A 255 -0.51 15.86 4.94
CA VAL A 255 -1.82 16.50 5.17
C VAL A 255 -1.76 17.39 6.41
N ARG A 256 -1.23 16.90 7.53
CA ARG A 256 -1.11 17.69 8.77
C ARG A 256 -0.16 18.87 8.63
N ALA A 257 0.98 18.68 7.95
CA ALA A 257 1.91 19.76 7.69
C ALA A 257 1.31 20.83 6.76
N PHE A 258 0.56 20.40 5.73
CA PHE A 258 -0.15 21.28 4.82
C PHE A 258 -1.24 22.08 5.53
N LEU A 259 -2.13 21.43 6.28
CA LEU A 259 -3.20 22.10 7.02
C LEU A 259 -2.63 23.07 8.07
N ALA A 260 -1.59 22.67 8.81
CA ALA A 260 -0.93 23.55 9.75
C ALA A 260 -0.25 24.74 9.07
N ALA A 261 0.32 24.55 7.87
CA ALA A 261 0.88 25.65 7.09
C ALA A 261 -0.20 26.61 6.58
N LEU A 262 -1.37 26.08 6.22
CA LEU A 262 -2.48 26.87 5.77
C LEU A 262 -3.10 27.70 6.91
N ASP A 263 -3.34 27.08 8.05
CA ASP A 263 -3.84 27.76 9.26
C ASP A 263 -2.85 28.86 9.68
N HIS A 264 -1.56 28.54 9.69
CA HIS A 264 -0.52 29.51 10.02
C HIS A 264 -0.39 30.66 9.00
N ALA A 265 -0.62 30.37 7.70
CA ALA A 265 -0.66 31.40 6.66
C ALA A 265 -1.79 32.41 6.92
N HIS A 266 -2.98 31.92 7.25
CA HIS A 266 -4.13 32.77 7.54
C HIS A 266 -3.96 33.58 8.83
N GLU A 267 -3.31 33.01 9.85
CA GLU A 267 -2.98 33.71 11.09
C GLU A 267 -1.96 34.85 10.87
N LEU A 268 -0.90 34.59 10.11
CA LEU A 268 0.19 35.56 9.89
C LEU A 268 -0.14 36.60 8.82
N TYR A 269 -0.90 36.22 7.79
CA TYR A 269 -1.17 37.03 6.61
C TYR A 269 -2.68 37.10 6.30
N PRO A 270 -3.50 37.62 7.23
CA PRO A 270 -4.95 37.68 7.03
C PRO A 270 -5.30 38.49 5.78
N GLY A 271 -6.21 37.95 4.96
CA GLY A 271 -6.66 38.57 3.70
C GLY A 271 -5.65 38.55 2.55
N THR A 272 -4.47 37.94 2.74
CA THR A 272 -3.50 37.75 1.66
C THR A 272 -3.84 36.47 0.89
N PRO A 273 -3.87 36.49 -0.45
CA PRO A 273 -4.13 35.28 -1.23
C PRO A 273 -3.11 34.18 -0.92
N VAL A 274 -3.60 32.95 -0.73
CA VAL A 274 -2.75 31.78 -0.52
C VAL A 274 -2.71 30.96 -1.80
N VAL A 275 -1.53 30.84 -2.39
CA VAL A 275 -1.25 30.08 -3.61
C VAL A 275 -0.66 28.72 -3.21
N ILE A 276 -1.29 27.64 -3.68
CA ILE A 276 -0.92 26.26 -3.36
C ILE A 276 -0.11 25.67 -4.49
N SER A 277 1.07 25.11 -4.20
CA SER A 277 1.94 24.56 -5.24
C SER A 277 1.30 23.35 -5.95
N PRO A 278 1.69 23.07 -7.22
CA PRO A 278 1.10 21.98 -7.99
C PRO A 278 1.21 20.61 -7.30
N TYR A 279 2.27 20.39 -6.51
CA TYR A 279 2.41 19.19 -5.69
C TYR A 279 1.22 18.95 -4.76
N TYR A 280 0.80 19.97 -3.99
CA TYR A 280 -0.32 19.84 -3.08
C TYR A 280 -1.65 19.86 -3.84
N VAL A 281 -1.77 20.63 -4.93
CA VAL A 281 -2.95 20.62 -5.80
C VAL A 281 -3.23 19.20 -6.29
N HIS A 282 -2.24 18.51 -6.88
CA HIS A 282 -2.42 17.15 -7.40
C HIS A 282 -2.65 16.09 -6.31
N ARG A 283 -2.06 16.26 -5.12
CA ARG A 283 -2.07 15.22 -4.07
C ARG A 283 -3.16 15.42 -3.02
N MET A 284 -3.69 16.64 -2.91
CA MET A 284 -4.66 17.07 -1.90
C MET A 284 -5.90 17.71 -2.53
N ALA A 285 -6.10 17.59 -3.86
CA ALA A 285 -7.28 18.09 -4.58
C ALA A 285 -8.60 18.00 -3.79
N PRO A 286 -8.94 16.87 -3.12
CA PRO A 286 -10.22 16.74 -2.41
C PRO A 286 -10.37 17.71 -1.24
N LEU A 287 -9.26 18.04 -0.58
CA LEU A 287 -9.23 18.97 0.54
C LEU A 287 -9.28 20.44 0.09
N LEU A 288 -9.14 20.68 -1.22
CA LEU A 288 -9.07 21.99 -1.85
C LEU A 288 -10.36 22.35 -2.61
N LEU A 289 -11.20 21.36 -2.95
CA LEU A 289 -12.43 21.56 -3.74
C LEU A 289 -13.41 22.57 -3.11
N ASP A 290 -13.49 22.61 -1.78
CA ASP A 290 -14.42 23.48 -1.05
C ASP A 290 -13.79 24.81 -0.57
N ARG A 291 -12.55 25.11 -0.98
CA ARG A 291 -11.79 26.27 -0.48
C ARG A 291 -11.56 27.29 -1.58
N GLU A 292 -12.61 28.04 -1.90
CA GLU A 292 -12.61 29.11 -2.91
C GLU A 292 -11.56 30.20 -2.63
N GLU A 293 -11.12 30.34 -1.37
CA GLU A 293 -10.08 31.28 -0.97
C GLU A 293 -8.66 30.91 -1.43
N LEU A 294 -8.45 29.70 -1.93
CA LEU A 294 -7.12 29.19 -2.32
C LEU A 294 -6.91 29.29 -3.83
N VAL A 295 -5.77 29.83 -4.23
CA VAL A 295 -5.35 29.84 -5.64
C VAL A 295 -4.53 28.58 -5.93
N LEU A 296 -4.98 27.78 -6.89
CA LEU A 296 -4.34 26.53 -7.27
C LEU A 296 -3.32 26.75 -8.39
N ASP A 297 -2.03 26.69 -8.05
CA ASP A 297 -0.94 26.88 -9.01
C ASP A 297 -0.86 25.72 -10.01
N GLY A 298 -0.54 26.03 -11.28
CA GLY A 298 -0.52 25.05 -12.37
C GLY A 298 -1.91 24.69 -12.94
N THR A 299 -2.95 25.41 -12.54
CA THR A 299 -4.28 25.35 -13.19
C THR A 299 -4.40 26.44 -14.27
N ALA A 300 -5.57 26.57 -14.91
CA ALA A 300 -5.82 27.58 -15.93
C ALA A 300 -5.83 29.02 -15.39
N GLU A 301 -5.96 29.18 -14.07
CA GLU A 301 -6.02 30.50 -13.45
C GLU A 301 -4.62 31.09 -13.25
N PRO A 302 -4.39 32.36 -13.67
CA PRO A 302 -3.13 33.02 -13.44
C PRO A 302 -2.94 33.31 -11.94
N ARG A 303 -1.69 33.26 -11.48
CA ARG A 303 -1.33 33.64 -10.11
C ARG A 303 -1.77 35.10 -9.83
N PRO A 304 -2.24 35.41 -8.61
CA PRO A 304 -2.54 36.78 -8.23
C PRO A 304 -1.28 37.65 -8.26
N ALA A 305 -1.46 38.94 -8.47
CA ALA A 305 -0.38 39.90 -8.32
C ALA A 305 0.14 39.87 -6.86
N PRO A 306 1.46 39.94 -6.63
CA PRO A 306 2.01 40.04 -5.28
C PRO A 306 1.43 41.23 -4.48
N PRO A 307 1.29 41.11 -3.15
CA PRO A 307 1.80 40.03 -2.31
C PRO A 307 0.87 38.82 -2.22
N TYR A 308 1.44 37.62 -2.19
CA TYR A 308 0.73 36.38 -1.88
C TYR A 308 1.60 35.42 -1.06
N VAL A 309 0.96 34.51 -0.35
CA VAL A 309 1.63 33.44 0.39
C VAL A 309 1.67 32.19 -0.47
N TYR A 310 2.84 31.60 -0.69
CA TYR A 310 3.03 30.38 -1.45
C TYR A 310 3.32 29.20 -0.51
N ILE A 311 2.47 28.17 -0.55
CA ILE A 311 2.64 26.94 0.24
C ILE A 311 3.14 25.83 -0.69
N ARG A 312 4.30 25.27 -0.37
CA ARG A 312 4.90 24.17 -1.15
C ARG A 312 5.48 23.08 -0.28
N LYS A 313 5.76 21.91 -0.87
CA LYS A 313 6.57 20.89 -0.21
C LYS A 313 8.02 21.36 -0.16
N ALA A 314 8.63 21.28 1.01
CA ALA A 314 9.95 21.88 1.23
C ALA A 314 11.11 21.03 0.66
N THR A 315 10.89 19.75 0.43
CA THR A 315 11.82 18.88 -0.33
C THR A 315 11.62 19.12 -1.81
N ARG A 316 12.72 19.39 -2.56
CA ARG A 316 12.80 19.62 -4.02
C ARG A 316 11.45 19.49 -4.74
N SER A 317 10.79 20.63 -4.93
CA SER A 317 9.67 20.74 -5.87
C SER A 317 10.22 20.51 -7.27
N GLU A 318 9.65 19.58 -8.02
CA GLU A 318 9.91 19.43 -9.47
C GLU A 318 9.36 20.61 -10.27
N TYR A 319 8.53 21.45 -9.63
CA TYR A 319 7.95 22.65 -10.21
C TYR A 319 8.80 23.88 -9.88
N PRO A 320 9.07 24.75 -10.86
CA PRO A 320 9.84 25.97 -10.65
C PRO A 320 9.12 26.91 -9.68
N ASP A 321 9.87 27.42 -8.70
CA ASP A 321 9.35 28.34 -7.71
C ASP A 321 9.01 29.71 -8.31
N PRO A 322 8.02 30.44 -7.77
CA PRO A 322 7.85 31.85 -8.07
C PRO A 322 9.06 32.66 -7.59
N GLU A 323 9.74 33.39 -8.48
CA GLU A 323 10.73 34.40 -8.11
C GLU A 323 10.11 35.81 -8.14
N PRO A 324 10.45 36.72 -7.19
CA PRO A 324 11.42 36.55 -6.11
C PRO A 324 10.82 35.96 -4.82
N LEU A 325 11.53 34.99 -4.22
CA LEU A 325 11.27 34.49 -2.86
C LEU A 325 12.06 35.34 -1.86
N LEU A 326 11.39 36.01 -0.92
CA LEU A 326 12.07 36.76 0.13
C LEU A 326 12.00 36.00 1.47
N PRO A 327 13.11 35.94 2.24
CA PRO A 327 13.07 35.46 3.61
C PRO A 327 12.19 36.36 4.51
N PRO A 328 11.63 35.84 5.61
CA PRO A 328 11.92 34.52 6.18
C PRO A 328 11.07 33.42 5.55
N THR A 329 11.76 32.36 5.11
CA THR A 329 11.11 31.13 4.74
C THR A 329 10.78 30.33 6.00
N GLN A 330 9.50 30.04 6.23
CA GLN A 330 9.09 29.23 7.37
C GLN A 330 8.91 27.78 6.95
N TRP A 331 9.39 26.87 7.80
CA TRP A 331 9.33 25.43 7.57
C TRP A 331 8.41 24.82 8.62
N ILE A 332 7.49 23.95 8.22
CA ILE A 332 6.50 23.36 9.13
C ILE A 332 6.58 21.84 8.99
N ASP A 333 6.88 21.16 10.09
CA ASP A 333 6.91 19.68 10.20
C ASP A 333 5.96 19.25 11.32
N ASN A 334 4.94 18.44 11.00
CA ASN A 334 3.94 17.94 11.94
C ASN A 334 3.42 19.03 12.90
N SER A 335 2.93 20.15 12.38
CA SER A 335 2.43 21.33 13.14
C SER A 335 3.47 22.11 13.96
N VAL A 336 4.76 21.79 13.84
CA VAL A 336 5.84 22.56 14.47
C VAL A 336 6.46 23.51 13.46
N ILE A 337 6.43 24.81 13.77
CA ILE A 337 7.05 25.86 12.95
C ILE A 337 8.54 25.94 13.28
N VAL A 338 9.36 26.01 12.24
CA VAL A 338 10.80 25.97 12.28
C VAL A 338 11.34 27.13 11.45
N SER A 339 12.13 27.99 12.09
CA SER A 339 12.75 29.15 11.45
C SER A 339 13.99 28.80 10.60
N SER A 340 14.52 27.58 10.73
CA SER A 340 15.68 27.11 9.95
C SER A 340 15.83 25.57 10.00
N PRO A 341 15.91 24.89 8.83
CA PRO A 341 16.11 23.43 8.76
C PRO A 341 17.39 22.98 9.44
N THR A 342 18.46 23.77 9.37
CA THR A 342 19.78 23.46 9.93
C THR A 342 19.80 23.48 11.45
N ARG A 343 18.95 24.31 12.08
CA ARG A 343 18.85 24.37 13.55
C ARG A 343 18.05 23.20 14.11
N TRP A 344 16.96 22.82 13.44
CA TRP A 344 16.15 21.68 13.84
C TRP A 344 16.79 20.33 13.49
N ALA A 345 17.46 20.19 12.33
CA ALA A 345 18.23 18.99 12.01
C ALA A 345 19.31 18.69 13.07
N LYS A 346 19.95 19.74 13.63
CA LYS A 346 20.86 19.62 14.78
C LYS A 346 20.16 19.21 16.07
N LEU A 347 18.95 19.72 16.33
CA LEU A 347 18.12 19.35 17.49
C LEU A 347 17.60 17.89 17.39
N VAL A 348 17.07 17.47 16.24
CA VAL A 348 16.64 16.07 16.01
C VAL A 348 17.84 15.12 16.09
N ALA A 349 18.98 15.46 15.46
CA ALA A 349 20.19 14.65 15.54
C ALA A 349 20.80 14.59 16.95
N GLY A 350 20.52 15.59 17.79
CA GLY A 350 20.83 15.56 19.22
C GLY A 350 19.87 14.65 20.00
N TRP A 351 18.57 14.74 19.72
CA TRP A 351 17.53 13.96 20.39
C TRP A 351 17.59 12.47 20.05
N GLN A 352 17.83 12.11 18.77
CA GLN A 352 18.01 10.73 18.33
C GLN A 352 19.25 10.06 18.95
N ARG A 353 20.33 10.84 19.18
CA ARG A 353 21.52 10.39 19.93
C ARG A 353 21.19 10.06 21.39
N VAL A 354 20.29 10.80 22.02
CA VAL A 354 19.87 10.56 23.42
C VAL A 354 18.95 9.34 23.55
N VAL A 355 18.16 9.04 22.52
CA VAL A 355 17.20 7.91 22.52
C VAL A 355 17.84 6.59 22.04
N GLY A 356 19.14 6.58 21.73
CA GLY A 356 19.84 5.37 21.27
C GLY A 356 19.39 4.89 19.90
N ALA A 357 18.82 5.78 19.08
CA ALA A 357 18.58 5.48 17.67
C ALA A 357 19.92 5.55 16.95
N ASP A 358 20.31 4.43 16.34
CA ASP A 358 21.61 4.19 15.73
C ASP A 358 22.03 5.36 14.81
N SER A 359 23.17 5.97 15.14
CA SER A 359 23.64 7.26 14.59
C SER A 359 24.27 7.14 13.21
N ARG A 360 23.60 6.47 12.27
CA ARG A 360 23.92 6.69 10.86
C ARG A 360 23.48 8.10 10.52
N GLU A 361 24.38 8.89 9.93
CA GLU A 361 24.02 10.17 9.32
C GLU A 361 22.68 9.99 8.59
N PRO A 362 21.66 10.83 8.86
CA PRO A 362 20.44 10.78 8.09
C PRO A 362 20.88 10.94 6.65
N SER A 363 20.75 9.87 5.87
CA SER A 363 21.04 9.93 4.45
C SER A 363 20.25 11.12 3.93
N ARG A 364 20.80 11.90 2.99
CA ARG A 364 20.10 13.07 2.39
C ARG A 364 18.70 12.76 1.80
N GLY A 365 18.24 11.51 1.87
CA GLY A 365 16.88 11.04 1.54
C GLY A 365 16.01 10.63 2.74
N ASP A 366 16.36 10.96 3.99
CA ASP A 366 15.42 10.78 5.11
C ASP A 366 14.20 11.67 4.87
N ASN A 367 13.07 11.02 4.62
CA ASN A 367 11.77 11.61 4.25
C ASN A 367 11.25 12.50 5.37
N HIS A 368 11.71 13.73 5.29
CA HIS A 368 11.39 14.84 6.13
C HIS A 368 10.21 15.53 5.43
N TRP A 369 9.01 15.48 6.03
CA TRP A 369 7.73 15.82 5.39
C TRP A 369 7.34 17.26 5.73
N TRP A 370 8.04 18.20 5.13
CA TRP A 370 7.91 19.62 5.44
C TRP A 370 6.97 20.32 4.46
N ALA A 371 6.08 21.14 4.98
CA ALA A 371 5.50 22.25 4.24
C ALA A 371 6.40 23.48 4.40
N GLN A 372 6.50 24.28 3.34
CA GLN A 372 7.25 25.52 3.34
C GLN A 372 6.33 26.66 2.96
N LEU A 373 6.36 27.70 3.79
CA LEU A 373 5.59 28.91 3.59
C LEU A 373 6.54 30.02 3.13
N LEU A 374 6.18 30.63 2.00
CA LEU A 374 6.99 31.62 1.30
C LEU A 374 6.13 32.86 1.04
N LEU A 375 6.57 34.02 1.50
CA LEU A 375 5.94 35.29 1.13
C LEU A 375 6.54 35.80 -0.18
N VAL A 376 5.72 35.99 -1.20
CA VAL A 376 6.12 36.60 -2.47
C VAL A 376 5.74 38.07 -2.44
N ARG A 377 6.70 38.95 -2.77
CA ARG A 377 6.50 40.42 -2.78
C ARG A 377 6.64 41.00 -4.19
N PRO A 378 6.09 42.21 -4.45
CA PRO A 378 6.36 42.92 -5.69
C PRO A 378 7.87 43.13 -5.88
N LYS A 379 8.34 43.11 -7.14
CA LYS A 379 9.74 43.39 -7.48
C LYS A 379 10.12 44.83 -7.19
#